data_AF-A0A7W1D4W1-F1
#
_entry.id   AF-A0A7W1D4W1-F1
#
_cell.length_a   1.000
_cell.length_b   1.000
_cell.length_c   1.000
_cell.angle_alpha   90.00
_cell.angle_beta   90.00
_cell.angle_gamma   90.00
#
_symmetry.space_group_name_H-M   'P 1'
#
loop_
_entity.id
_entity.type
_entity.pdbx_description
1 polymer ?
#
loop_
_entity_poly.entity_id
_entity_poly.type
_entity_poly.pdbx_seq_one_letter_code
_entity_poly.pdbx_strand_id
1 'polypeptide(L)'
;MAKTKTTQPDGAIPQKPTLAQTIGATLAGVLAVKLANSALTTLWRLAMREDPPQVDADVPLLKKALWIGLVGAAAGAARQAARDLMKPPTTGVA
;
A
#
# COMPACT_ATOMS: atom_id res chain seq x y z
N MET A 1 -32.76 8.32 -22.15
CA MET A 1 -31.44 7.67 -22.31
C MET A 1 -31.01 7.07 -20.97
N ALA A 2 -31.20 5.77 -20.78
CA ALA A 2 -30.81 5.09 -19.55
C ALA A 2 -29.31 4.75 -19.60
N LYS A 3 -28.51 5.32 -18.68
CA LYS A 3 -27.12 4.92 -18.48
C LYS A 3 -27.12 3.51 -17.89
N THR A 4 -26.83 2.52 -18.72
CA THR A 4 -26.56 1.14 -18.30
C THR A 4 -25.46 1.18 -17.24
N LYS A 5 -25.82 0.82 -16.01
CA LYS A 5 -24.85 0.55 -14.94
C LYS A 5 -23.94 -0.55 -15.47
N THR A 6 -22.65 -0.26 -15.62
CA THR A 6 -21.66 -1.24 -16.07
C THR A 6 -21.55 -2.33 -15.02
N THR A 7 -22.33 -3.39 -15.20
CA THR A 7 -22.27 -4.62 -14.45
C THR A 7 -20.85 -5.17 -14.56
N GLN A 8 -20.23 -5.47 -13.42
CA GLN A 8 -18.96 -6.20 -13.42
C GLN A 8 -19.20 -7.60 -14.03
N PRO A 9 -18.23 -8.25 -14.69
CA PRO A 9 -18.44 -9.55 -15.35
C PRO A 9 -19.01 -10.68 -14.46
N ASP A 10 -19.08 -10.51 -13.12
CA ASP A 10 -19.77 -11.43 -12.20
C ASP A 10 -21.20 -11.02 -11.81
N GLY A 11 -21.81 -10.04 -12.49
CA GLY A 11 -23.18 -9.61 -12.22
C GLY A 11 -23.31 -8.55 -11.13
N ALA A 12 -22.24 -8.23 -10.42
CA ALA A 12 -22.30 -7.31 -9.31
C ALA A 12 -22.36 -5.83 -9.69
N ILE A 13 -23.02 -5.08 -8.80
CA ILE A 13 -23.08 -3.62 -8.81
C ILE A 13 -22.01 -3.07 -7.86
N PRO A 14 -21.02 -2.29 -8.34
CA PRO A 14 -20.03 -1.64 -7.49
C PRO A 14 -20.69 -0.65 -6.53
N GLN A 15 -20.41 -0.77 -5.22
CA GLN A 15 -20.90 0.18 -4.22
C GLN A 15 -19.89 1.29 -3.91
N LYS A 16 -20.40 2.48 -3.59
CA LYS A 16 -19.57 3.59 -3.09
C LYS A 16 -19.16 3.28 -1.63
N PRO A 17 -17.88 3.48 -1.27
CA PRO A 17 -17.43 3.32 0.12
C PRO A 17 -18.20 4.25 1.05
N THR A 18 -18.62 3.75 2.20
CA THR A 18 -19.25 4.56 3.26
C THR A 18 -18.20 5.41 3.99
N LEU A 19 -18.60 6.52 4.62
CA LEU A 19 -17.69 7.38 5.40
C LEU A 19 -16.96 6.60 6.50
N ALA A 20 -17.64 5.66 7.15
CA ALA A 20 -17.03 4.78 8.16
C ALA A 20 -15.97 3.84 7.57
N GLN A 21 -16.19 3.29 6.37
CA GLN A 21 -15.19 2.50 5.65
C GLN A 21 -13.98 3.33 5.24
N THR A 22 -14.19 4.59 4.83
CA THR A 22 -13.08 5.51 4.52
C THR A 22 -12.25 5.79 5.76
N ILE A 23 -12.87 6.17 6.88
CA ILE A 23 -12.16 6.46 8.13
C ILE A 23 -11.42 5.22 8.65
N GLY A 24 -12.10 4.07 8.68
CA GLY A 24 -11.49 2.79 9.07
C GLY A 24 -10.30 2.42 8.18
N ALA A 25 -10.42 2.57 6.86
CA ALA A 25 -9.34 2.32 5.92
C ALA A 25 -8.17 3.29 6.09
N THR A 26 -8.42 4.57 6.41
CA THR A 26 -7.35 5.53 6.70
C THR A 26 -6.57 5.14 7.94
N LEU A 27 -7.24 4.81 9.05
CA LEU A 27 -6.58 4.41 10.29
C LEU A 27 -5.79 3.11 10.10
N ALA A 28 -6.38 2.12 9.44
CA ALA A 28 -5.70 0.88 9.09
C ALA A 28 -4.47 1.14 8.20
N GLY A 29 -4.58 2.06 7.23
CA GLY A 29 -3.49 2.46 6.35
C GLY A 29 -2.32 3.08 7.12
N VAL A 30 -2.58 4.00 8.06
CA VAL A 30 -1.52 4.61 8.87
C VAL A 30 -0.79 3.56 9.72
N LEU A 31 -1.53 2.65 10.34
CA LEU A 31 -0.93 1.58 11.14
C LEU A 31 -0.10 0.62 10.27
N ALA A 32 -0.62 0.25 9.10
CA ALA A 32 0.09 -0.60 8.16
C ALA A 32 1.41 0.03 7.70
N VAL A 33 1.41 1.34 7.40
CA VAL A 33 2.64 2.07 7.02
C VAL A 33 3.66 2.07 8.16
N LYS A 34 3.23 2.30 9.41
CA LYS A 34 4.14 2.24 10.57
C LYS A 34 4.77 0.86 10.76
N LEU A 35 3.96 -0.19 10.61
CA LEU A 35 4.45 -1.56 10.74
C LEU A 35 5.41 -1.92 9.60
N ALA A 36 5.06 -1.57 8.37
CA ALA A 36 5.91 -1.78 7.19
C ALA A 36 7.25 -1.04 7.33
N ASN A 37 7.24 0.20 7.80
CA ASN A 37 8.45 0.95 8.06
C ASN A 37 9.33 0.25 9.11
N SER A 38 8.73 -0.25 10.19
CA SER A 38 9.44 -1.00 11.24
C SER A 38 10.05 -2.31 10.71
N ALA A 39 9.34 -3.01 9.83
CA ALA A 39 9.85 -4.20 9.17
C ALA A 39 11.02 -3.87 8.23
N LEU A 40 10.90 -2.82 7.41
CA LEU A 40 11.95 -2.37 6.49
C LEU A 40 13.21 -1.93 7.23
N THR A 41 13.07 -1.16 8.32
CA THR A 41 14.23 -0.76 9.13
C THR A 41 14.89 -1.97 9.80
N THR A 42 14.10 -2.96 10.25
CA THR A 42 14.62 -4.21 10.81
C THR A 42 15.38 -5.02 9.76
N LEU A 43 14.80 -5.18 8.55
CA LEU A 43 15.45 -5.89 7.44
C LEU A 43 16.73 -5.19 7.01
N TRP A 44 16.74 -3.86 6.99
CA TRP A 44 17.95 -3.10 6.69
C TRP A 44 19.03 -3.31 7.75
N ARG A 45 18.67 -3.18 9.03
CA ARG A 45 19.60 -3.46 10.14
C ARG A 45 20.12 -4.89 10.09
N LEU A 46 19.30 -5.85 9.69
CA LEU A 46 19.74 -7.24 9.56
C LEU A 46 20.71 -7.43 8.39
N ALA A 47 20.40 -6.86 7.22
CA ALA A 47 21.18 -7.03 5.99
C ALA A 47 22.48 -6.20 6.00
N MET A 48 22.39 -4.94 6.41
CA MET A 48 23.48 -3.97 6.35
C MET A 48 24.19 -3.79 7.71
N ARG A 49 23.65 -4.33 8.81
CA ARG A 49 24.19 -4.21 10.18
C ARG A 49 24.36 -2.78 10.66
N GLU A 50 23.55 -1.88 10.12
CA GLU A 50 23.59 -0.44 10.41
C GLU A 50 22.19 0.16 10.38
N ASP A 51 22.05 1.37 10.90
CA ASP A 51 20.79 2.10 10.84
C ASP A 51 20.46 2.59 9.42
N PRO A 52 19.19 2.53 9.01
CA PRO A 52 18.77 3.04 7.71
C PRO A 52 18.99 4.56 7.62
N PRO A 53 19.45 5.06 6.47
CA PRO A 53 19.75 6.47 6.30
C PRO A 53 18.48 7.32 6.38
N GLN A 54 18.45 8.31 7.27
CA GLN A 54 17.40 9.31 7.28
C GLN A 54 17.60 10.30 6.14
N VAL A 55 16.51 10.88 5.63
CA VAL A 55 16.55 11.82 4.50
C VAL A 55 17.44 13.03 4.84
N ASP A 56 17.40 13.49 6.08
CA ASP A 56 18.15 14.65 6.58
C ASP A 56 19.52 14.30 7.19
N ALA A 57 19.89 13.01 7.26
CA ALA A 57 21.18 12.61 7.81
C ALA A 57 22.32 12.96 6.84
N ASP A 58 23.48 13.35 7.37
CA ASP A 58 24.69 13.57 6.56
C ASP A 58 25.36 12.22 6.24
N VAL A 59 24.79 11.51 5.27
CA VAL A 59 25.25 10.19 4.81
C VAL A 59 25.44 10.20 3.28
N PRO A 60 26.36 9.37 2.74
CA PRO A 60 26.67 9.36 1.32
C PRO A 60 25.42 9.23 0.44
N LEU A 61 25.33 10.05 -0.62
CA LEU A 61 24.17 10.12 -1.50
C LEU A 61 23.78 8.74 -2.08
N LEU A 62 24.77 7.91 -2.41
CA LEU A 62 24.56 6.55 -2.90
C LEU A 62 23.77 5.69 -1.90
N LYS A 63 24.05 5.83 -0.60
CA LYS A 63 23.38 5.09 0.46
C LYS A 63 21.94 5.57 0.63
N LYS A 64 21.68 6.88 0.52
CA LYS A 64 20.32 7.43 0.46
C LYS A 64 19.56 6.91 -0.75
N ALA A 65 20.20 6.89 -1.92
CA ALA A 65 19.60 6.39 -3.15
C ALA A 65 19.24 4.90 -3.04
N LEU A 66 20.11 4.08 -2.42
CA LEU A 66 19.84 2.66 -2.18
C LEU A 66 18.63 2.46 -1.26
N TRP A 67 18.53 3.24 -0.18
CA TRP A 67 17.39 3.20 0.73
C TRP A 67 16.09 3.64 0.06
N ILE A 68 16.10 4.77 -0.65
CA ILE A 68 14.94 5.27 -1.40
C ILE A 68 14.54 4.26 -2.48
N GLY A 69 15.51 3.66 -3.17
CA GLY A 69 15.28 2.60 -4.15
C GLY A 69 14.61 1.38 -3.52
N LEU A 70 15.07 0.93 -2.36
CA LEU A 70 14.45 -0.18 -1.61
C LEU A 70 13.01 0.15 -1.21
N VAL A 71 12.76 1.33 -0.65
CA VAL A 71 11.42 1.77 -0.28
C VAL A 71 10.52 1.88 -1.51
N GLY A 72 11.04 2.41 -2.62
CA GLY A 72 10.33 2.51 -3.90
C GLY A 72 9.96 1.14 -4.47
N ALA A 73 10.90 0.19 -4.44
CA ALA A 73 10.67 -1.18 -4.88
C ALA A 73 9.63 -1.89 -3.99
N ALA A 74 9.76 -1.77 -2.67
CA ALA A 74 8.79 -2.31 -1.72
C ALA A 74 7.39 -1.72 -1.92
N ALA A 75 7.30 -0.40 -2.15
CA ALA A 75 6.03 0.26 -2.46
C ALA A 75 5.45 -0.18 -3.82
N GLY A 76 6.29 -0.40 -4.83
CA GLY A 76 5.88 -0.96 -6.12
C GLY A 76 5.30 -2.36 -5.99
N ALA A 77 6.01 -3.25 -5.29
CA ALA A 77 5.56 -4.61 -5.00
C ALA A 77 4.27 -4.61 -4.16
N ALA A 78 4.17 -3.75 -3.15
CA ALA A 78 2.98 -3.62 -2.31
C ALA A 78 1.75 -3.16 -3.12
N ARG A 79 1.91 -2.25 -4.08
CA ARG A 79 0.82 -1.84 -4.98
C ARG A 79 0.36 -3.00 -5.86
N GLN A 80 1.28 -3.80 -6.37
CA GLN A 80 0.94 -4.97 -7.17
C GLN A 80 0.20 -6.02 -6.32
N ALA A 81 0.74 -6.37 -5.16
CA ALA A 81 0.09 -7.29 -4.23
C ALA A 81 -1.29 -6.79 -3.77
N ALA A 82 -1.44 -5.48 -3.54
CA ALA A 82 -2.73 -4.89 -3.21
C ALA A 82 -3.73 -4.98 -4.36
N ARG A 83 -3.28 -4.81 -5.62
CA ARG A 83 -4.13 -5.03 -6.80
C ARG A 83 -4.57 -6.48 -6.91
N ASP A 84 -3.68 -7.42 -6.65
CA ASP A 84 -3.99 -8.85 -6.70
C ASP A 84 -4.97 -9.26 -5.59
N LEU A 85 -4.94 -8.58 -4.43
CA LEU A 85 -5.77 -8.91 -3.27
C LEU A 85 -7.13 -8.17 -3.22
N MET A 86 -7.24 -6.99 -3.84
CA MET A 86 -8.46 -6.17 -3.76
C MET A 86 -9.49 -6.55 -4.82
N LYS A 87 -10.54 -7.30 -4.43
CA LYS A 87 -11.81 -7.35 -5.19
C LYS A 87 -12.67 -6.13 -4.81
N PRO A 88 -13.32 -5.42 -5.76
CA PRO A 88 -14.20 -4.30 -5.43
C PRO A 88 -15.41 -4.76 -4.60
N PRO A 89 -15.95 -3.89 -3.73
CA PRO A 89 -17.13 -4.19 -2.93
C PRO A 89 -18.35 -4.33 -3.84
N THR A 90 -18.93 -5.53 -3.84
CA THR A 90 -20.06 -5.93 -4.68
C THR A 90 -21.25 -6.35 -3.82
N THR A 91 -22.47 -6.02 -4.24
CA THR A 91 -23.71 -6.63 -3.69
C THR A 91 -24.46 -7.40 -4.78
N GLY A 92 -24.62 -8.72 -4.56
CA GLY A 92 -25.32 -9.70 -5.42
C GLY A 92 -24.47 -10.16 -6.61
N VAL A 93 -24.38 -11.45 -6.98
CA VAL A 93 -25.42 -12.51 -6.94
C VAL A 93 -24.86 -13.89 -6.53
N ALA A 94 -25.68 -14.60 -5.71
CA ALA A 94 -25.67 -16.01 -5.26
C ALA A 94 -24.58 -16.45 -4.25
#